data_AF-A0A015JCS9-F1
#
_entry.id   AF-A0A015JCS9-F1
#
_cell.length_a   1.000
_cell.length_b   1.000
_cell.length_c   1.000
_cell.angle_alpha   90.00
_cell.angle_beta   90.00
_cell.angle_gamma   90.00
#
_symmetry.space_group_name_H-M   'P 1'
#
loop_
_entity.id
_entity.type
_entity.pdbx_description
1 polymer ?
#
loop_
_entity_poly.entity_id
_entity_poly.type
_entity_poly.pdbx_seq_one_letter_code
_entity_poly.pdbx_strand_id
1 'polypeptide(L)' 'MSKDASSPTKPISALDDYVLLGPSGLRVSPLCLGALTFGETWGLGSNYEESKKVFDLYYEKGGNFFGK' A
#
# COMPACT_ATOMS: atom_id res chain seq x y z
N MET A 1 -17.39 23.35 21.34
CA MET A 1 -16.05 22.96 21.82
C MET A 1 -15.95 21.46 21.66
N SER A 2 -15.11 21.08 20.70
CA SER A 2 -14.56 19.79 20.26
C SER A 2 -15.14 18.47 20.79
N LYS A 3 -15.56 17.63 19.84
CA LYS A 3 -15.84 16.21 20.04
C LYS A 3 -14.54 15.48 19.72
N ASP A 4 -13.83 15.01 20.73
CA ASP A 4 -12.57 14.29 20.58
C ASP A 4 -12.77 13.04 19.73
N ALA A 5 -12.29 13.10 18.49
CA ALA A 5 -12.28 12.02 17.52
C ALA A 5 -11.17 11.02 17.89
N SER A 6 -11.34 10.26 18.98
CA SER A 6 -10.54 9.07 19.23
C SER A 6 -11.26 7.87 18.65
N SER A 7 -11.16 7.69 17.33
CA SER A 7 -11.50 6.40 16.73
C SER A 7 -10.46 5.38 17.19
N PRO A 8 -10.82 4.15 17.59
CA PRO A 8 -9.83 3.14 17.88
C PRO A 8 -9.05 2.85 16.61
N THR A 9 -7.77 3.25 16.57
CA THR A 9 -6.84 2.86 15.51
C THR A 9 -6.69 1.34 15.61
N LYS A 10 -7.48 0.61 14.82
CA LYS A 10 -7.35 -0.83 14.66
C LYS A 10 -5.87 -1.10 14.33
N PRO A 11 -5.17 -2.00 15.03
CA PRO A 11 -3.78 -2.31 14.71
C PRO A 11 -3.69 -2.66 13.22
N ILE A 12 -2.67 -2.14 12.54
CA ILE A 12 -2.45 -2.44 11.13
C ILE A 12 -2.23 -3.95 11.02
N SER A 13 -3.18 -4.64 10.39
CA SER A 13 -3.05 -6.06 10.09
C SER A 13 -1.87 -6.30 9.15
N ALA A 14 -1.36 -7.54 9.11
CA ALA A 14 -0.36 -7.94 8.14
C ALA A 14 -0.85 -7.72 6.68
N LEU A 15 0.05 -7.60 5.72
CA LEU A 15 -0.33 -7.31 4.33
C LEU A 15 -1.16 -8.44 3.69
N ASP A 16 -0.97 -9.67 4.16
CA ASP A 16 -1.75 -10.86 3.80
C ASP A 16 -3.15 -10.94 4.45
N ASP A 17 -3.50 -10.01 5.36
CA ASP A 17 -4.84 -9.91 5.94
C ASP A 17 -5.78 -9.14 5.01
N TYR A 18 -6.19 -9.79 3.92
CA TYR A 18 -6.92 -9.14 2.85
C TYR A 18 -8.31 -8.62 3.27
N VAL A 19 -8.59 -7.36 2.94
CA VAL A 19 -9.87 -6.68 3.15
C VAL A 19 -10.67 -6.56 1.86
N LEU A 20 -12.00 -6.49 1.95
CA LEU A 20 -12.85 -6.28 0.78
C LEU A 20 -12.76 -4.83 0.29
N LEU A 21 -12.51 -4.66 -1.01
CA LEU A 21 -12.54 -3.36 -1.67
C LEU A 21 -13.98 -2.95 -2.00
N GLY A 22 -14.71 -2.49 -0.99
CA GLY A 22 -16.11 -2.08 -1.14
C GLY A 22 -16.98 -3.18 -1.78
N PRO A 23 -17.95 -2.83 -2.65
CA PRO A 23 -18.84 -3.80 -3.30
C PRO A 23 -18.21 -4.51 -4.51
N SER A 24 -16.91 -4.37 -4.76
CA SER A 24 -16.27 -4.95 -5.95
C SER A 24 -16.06 -6.47 -5.86
N GLY A 25 -16.12 -7.05 -4.67
CA GLY A 25 -15.76 -8.45 -4.43
C GLY A 25 -14.25 -8.73 -4.45
N LEU A 26 -13.41 -7.72 -4.70
CA LEU A 26 -11.95 -7.86 -4.67
C LEU A 26 -11.44 -7.88 -3.23
N ARG A 27 -10.48 -8.77 -2.96
CA ARG A 27 -9.74 -8.87 -1.70
C ARG A 27 -8.37 -8.25 -1.87
N VAL A 28 -8.11 -7.17 -1.15
CA VAL A 28 -6.90 -6.37 -1.27
C VAL A 28 -6.14 -6.28 0.06
N SER A 29 -4.82 -6.12 0.03
CA SER A 29 -4.04 -5.86 1.24
C SER A 29 -4.51 -4.55 1.90
N PRO A 30 -4.42 -4.44 3.23
CA PRO A 30 -4.89 -3.26 3.96
C PRO A 30 -4.12 -1.98 3.61
N LEU A 31 -2.92 -2.11 3.03
CA LEU A 31 -2.13 -1.00 2.50
C LEU A 31 -1.94 -1.15 0.99
N CYS A 32 -1.98 0.00 0.31
CA CYS A 32 -1.69 0.13 -1.12
C CYS A 32 -0.24 0.57 -1.33
N LEU A 33 0.50 -0.11 -2.22
CA LEU A 33 1.81 0.34 -2.66
C LEU A 33 1.65 1.39 -3.78
N GLY A 34 1.90 2.67 -3.45
CA GLY A 34 1.92 3.74 -4.43
C GLY A 34 3.21 3.75 -5.25
N ALA A 35 3.09 3.68 -6.58
CA ALA A 35 4.21 3.63 -7.51
C ALA A 35 4.46 4.96 -8.26
N LEU A 36 3.96 6.09 -7.74
CA LEU A 36 4.13 7.43 -8.36
C LEU A 36 5.60 7.81 -8.58
N THR A 37 6.48 7.36 -7.68
CA THR A 37 7.92 7.66 -7.71
C THR A 37 8.74 6.52 -8.32
N PHE A 38 8.12 5.46 -8.84
CA PHE A 38 8.86 4.39 -9.51
C PHE A 38 9.26 4.82 -10.92
N GLY A 39 10.55 4.73 -11.22
CA GLY A 39 11.13 5.09 -12.50
C GLY A 39 11.69 6.52 -12.54
N GLU A 40 12.70 6.72 -13.38
CA GLU A 40 13.50 7.96 -13.39
C GLU A 40 12.97 9.03 -14.35
N THR A 41 11.81 8.81 -14.97
CA THR A 41 11.28 9.63 -16.07
C THR A 41 11.15 11.13 -15.73
N TRP A 42 10.97 11.47 -14.46
CA TRP A 42 10.80 12.86 -13.99
C TRP A 42 12.04 13.42 -13.24
N GLY A 43 13.17 12.69 -13.25
CA GLY A 43 14.40 13.09 -12.56
C GLY A 43 14.34 13.07 -11.02
N LEU A 44 13.21 12.66 -10.42
CA LEU A 44 12.99 12.59 -8.97
C LEU A 44 12.44 11.22 -8.52
N GLY A 45 12.56 10.19 -9.36
CA GLY A 45 12.08 8.85 -9.06
C GLY A 45 13.18 7.85 -8.77
N SER A 46 12.80 6.69 -8.26
CA SER A 46 13.70 5.58 -7.96
C SER A 46 14.08 4.82 -9.22
N ASN A 47 15.35 4.43 -9.33
CA ASN A 47 15.81 3.53 -10.39
C ASN A 47 15.13 2.15 -10.23
N TYR A 48 15.12 1.38 -11.31
CA TYR A 48 14.54 0.04 -11.39
C TYR A 48 14.95 -0.86 -10.22
N GLU A 49 16.24 -0.91 -9.86
CA GLU A 49 16.72 -1.79 -8.79
C GLU A 49 16.12 -1.44 -7.42
N GLU A 50 16.01 -0.15 -7.10
CA GLU A 50 15.43 0.31 -5.84
C GLU A 50 13.91 0.11 -5.81
N SER A 51 13.23 0.46 -6.90
CA SER A 51 11.80 0.18 -7.07
C SER A 51 11.51 -1.32 -6.96
N LYS A 52 12.37 -2.17 -7.53
CA LYS A 52 12.25 -3.63 -7.47
C LYS A 52 12.40 -4.13 -6.03
N LYS A 53 13.38 -3.63 -5.26
CA LYS A 53 13.53 -4.02 -3.84
C LYS A 53 12.30 -3.71 -3.02
N VAL A 54 11.72 -2.52 -3.20
CA VAL A 54 10.48 -2.13 -2.51
C VAL A 54 9.31 -3.01 -2.93
N PHE A 55 9.18 -3.26 -4.24
CA PHE A 55 8.15 -4.14 -4.79
C PHE A 55 8.26 -5.57 -4.26
N ASP A 56 9.45 -6.18 -4.32
CA ASP A 56 9.71 -7.53 -3.85
C ASP A 56 9.34 -7.65 -2.38
N LEU A 57 9.82 -6.73 -1.53
CA LEU A 57 9.49 -6.74 -0.11
C LEU A 57 7.98 -6.66 0.16
N TYR A 58 7.28 -5.79 -0.57
CA TYR A 58 5.84 -5.65 -0.45
C TYR A 58 5.11 -6.92 -0.89
N TYR A 59 5.52 -7.49 -2.01
CA TYR A 59 4.94 -8.71 -2.57
C TYR A 59 5.19 -9.93 -1.68
N GLU A 60 6.42 -10.11 -1.17
CA GLU A 60 6.79 -11.20 -0.26
C GLU A 60 6.02 -11.16 1.06
N LYS A 61 5.58 -9.97 1.49
CA LYS A 61 4.73 -9.80 2.66
C LYS A 61 3.24 -10.04 2.40
N GLY A 62 2.84 -10.39 1.18
CA GLY A 62 1.45 -10.61 0.79
C GLY A 62 0.73 -9.36 0.28
N GLY A 63 1.47 -8.29 -0.05
CA GLY A 63 0.90 -7.10 -0.65
C GLY A 63 0.39 -7.37 -2.07
N ASN A 64 -0.85 -6.99 -2.34
CA ASN A 64 -1.49 -7.22 -3.64
C ASN A 64 -2.19 -5.98 -4.22
N PHE A 65 -2.10 -4.84 -3.52
CA PHE A 65 -2.79 -3.62 -3.89
C PHE A 65 -1.80 -2.57 -4.37
N PHE A 66 -1.85 -2.24 -5.66
CA PHE A 66 -0.92 -1.31 -6.28
C PHE A 66 -1.64 -0.05 -6.76
N GLY A 67 -1.07 1.10 -6.45
CA GLY A 67 -1.51 2.42 -6.89
C GLY A 67 -0.52 3.02 -7.87
N LYS A 68 -1.00 3.92 -8.73
CA LYS A 68 -0.17 4.63 -9.70
C LYS A 68 -0.24 6.12 -9.51
#